data_AF-A0A8H7UPT6-F1
#
_entry.id   AF-A0A8H7UPT6-F1
#
_cell.length_a   1.000
_cell.length_b   1.000
_cell.length_c   1.000
_cell.angle_alpha   90.00
_cell.angle_beta   90.00
_cell.angle_gamma   90.00
#
_symmetry.space_group_name_H-M   'P 1'
#
loop_
_entity.id
_entity.type
_entity.pdbx_description
1 polymer ?
#
loop_
_entity_poly.entity_id
_entity_poly.type
_entity_poly.pdbx_seq_one_letter_code
_entity_poly.pdbx_strand_id
1 'polypeptide(L)'
;MWGTDGNSFVWPDGDNTLLPHQMEPHVQGYGGGVMFWSCITATGPGYGTTIIDDSIDSSVYVGILKTSSSDTLDYFDLHIKDVRFLQDRATSHTSVITKRWFNKHGFSVDTIMNWPARSPDLNPIKHVWYPLKRRPNAFLTRPTTKEELKHRIATEWYKLTEKGCLKYIDSMPARIKAIIKSKGGPTKY
;
A
#
# COMPACT_ATOMS: atom_id res chain seq x y z
N MET A 1 -5.05 3.72 -6.70
CA MET A 1 -5.41 5.09 -7.10
C MET A 1 -5.25 5.99 -5.89
N TRP A 2 -4.30 6.93 -5.95
CA TRP A 2 -4.14 7.97 -4.94
C TRP A 2 -4.98 9.16 -5.40
N GLY A 3 -6.18 9.29 -4.83
CA GLY A 3 -6.95 10.53 -4.89
C GLY A 3 -6.71 11.31 -3.61
N THR A 4 -6.77 12.64 -3.69
CA THR A 4 -7.32 13.46 -2.62
C THR A 4 -8.74 12.90 -2.40
N ASP A 5 -9.15 12.42 -1.23
CA ASP A 5 -9.37 13.20 -0.03
C ASP A 5 -9.31 12.33 1.25
N GLY A 6 -9.04 12.98 2.38
CA GLY A 6 -9.45 12.48 3.69
C GLY A 6 -10.84 13.05 4.00
N ASN A 7 -11.77 12.22 4.48
CA ASN A 7 -13.09 12.71 4.89
C ASN A 7 -12.94 13.75 6.02
N SER A 8 -13.38 14.97 5.76
CA SER A 8 -13.75 15.98 6.76
C SER A 8 -15.24 15.84 7.01
N PHE A 9 -15.65 15.46 8.23
CA PHE A 9 -17.06 15.52 8.62
C PHE A 9 -17.36 16.93 9.14
N VAL A 10 -18.28 17.64 8.49
CA VAL A 10 -18.78 18.95 8.92
C VAL A 10 -20.26 18.76 9.29
N TRP A 11 -20.65 19.22 10.48
CA TRP A 11 -22.03 19.18 10.94
C TRP A 11 -22.74 20.49 10.56
N PRO A 12 -23.91 20.46 9.91
CA PRO A 12 -24.67 21.67 9.59
C PRO A 12 -25.40 22.22 10.83
N ASP A 13 -25.31 23.53 11.05
CA ASP A 13 -26.13 24.23 12.03
C ASP A 13 -27.54 24.44 11.47
N GLY A 14 -28.52 23.77 12.06
CA GLY A 14 -29.93 24.17 12.18
C GLY A 14 -30.81 24.31 10.92
N ASP A 15 -30.28 24.78 9.79
CA ASP A 15 -31.07 25.24 8.64
C ASP A 15 -30.67 24.59 7.30
N ASN A 16 -29.87 23.52 7.36
CA ASN A 16 -29.55 22.62 6.23
C ASN A 16 -28.97 23.27 4.95
N THR A 17 -28.56 24.54 4.99
CA THR A 17 -27.82 25.22 3.93
C THR A 17 -26.37 25.49 4.36
N LEU A 18 -25.42 24.83 3.69
CA LEU A 18 -23.98 25.05 3.88
C LEU A 18 -23.57 26.41 3.29
N LEU A 19 -22.92 27.26 4.08
CA LEU A 19 -22.39 28.53 3.61
C LEU A 19 -21.17 28.27 2.69
N PRO A 20 -20.87 29.12 1.68
CA PRO A 20 -19.75 28.91 0.77
C PRO A 20 -18.37 28.79 1.43
N HIS A 21 -18.19 29.35 2.64
CA HIS A 21 -16.97 29.20 3.43
C HIS A 21 -16.91 27.90 4.25
N GLN A 22 -18.03 27.18 4.36
CA GLN A 22 -18.15 25.85 4.98
C GLN A 22 -18.08 24.71 3.94
N MET A 23 -18.10 25.06 2.66
CA MET A 23 -17.87 24.13 1.55
C MET A 23 -16.40 24.26 1.12
N GLU A 24 -15.58 23.26 1.41
CA GLU A 24 -14.36 23.11 0.61
C GLU A 24 -14.81 22.79 -0.82
N PRO A 25 -14.41 23.58 -1.83
CA PRO A 25 -14.79 23.29 -3.20
C PRO A 25 -14.31 21.88 -3.53
N HIS A 26 -15.27 21.01 -3.83
CA HIS A 26 -15.03 19.68 -4.37
C HIS A 26 -14.57 19.86 -5.82
N VAL A 27 -13.33 20.31 -5.99
CA VAL A 27 -12.70 20.35 -7.30
C VAL A 27 -12.42 18.89 -7.63
N GLN A 28 -13.16 18.35 -8.59
CA GLN A 28 -12.76 17.13 -9.27
C GLN A 28 -11.43 17.45 -9.97
N GLY A 29 -10.34 17.28 -9.24
CA GLY A 29 -9.04 17.81 -9.59
C GLY A 29 -8.53 17.15 -10.87
N TYR A 30 -8.33 17.95 -11.90
CA TYR A 30 -7.54 17.67 -13.10
C TYR A 30 -6.03 17.43 -12.79
N GLY A 31 -5.69 16.93 -11.61
CA GLY A 31 -4.33 16.68 -11.11
C GLY A 31 -4.13 15.21 -10.80
N GLY A 32 -4.32 14.34 -11.81
CA GLY A 32 -4.46 12.89 -11.68
C GLY A 32 -3.53 12.19 -10.70
N GLY A 33 -4.03 11.09 -10.11
CA GLY A 33 -3.30 10.30 -9.12
C GLY A 33 -2.01 9.67 -9.67
N VAL A 34 -1.14 9.27 -8.73
CA VAL A 34 0.07 8.48 -9.02
C VAL A 34 -0.18 7.08 -8.49
N MET A 35 0.04 6.02 -9.27
CA MET A 35 0.01 4.66 -8.75
C MET A 35 1.42 4.26 -8.28
N PHE A 36 1.55 3.85 -7.02
CA PHE A 36 2.83 3.51 -6.39
C PHE A 36 2.77 2.09 -5.82
N TRP A 37 3.83 1.31 -6.06
CA TRP A 37 4.03 -0.03 -5.53
C TRP A 37 5.30 -0.07 -4.69
N SER A 38 5.24 -0.77 -3.56
CA SER A 38 6.42 -1.13 -2.77
C SER A 38 6.07 -2.28 -1.82
N CYS A 39 7.05 -2.76 -1.05
CA CYS A 39 6.91 -3.76 -0.01
C CYS A 39 7.60 -3.29 1.28
N ILE A 40 7.20 -3.84 2.43
CA ILE A 40 7.94 -3.65 3.69
C ILE A 40 8.56 -4.98 4.11
N THR A 41 9.75 -4.92 4.71
CA THR A 41 10.44 -6.07 5.30
C THR A 41 10.65 -5.83 6.78
N ALA A 42 11.11 -6.86 7.51
CA ALA A 42 11.53 -6.71 8.90
C ALA A 42 12.72 -5.74 9.04
N THR A 43 13.54 -5.61 8.00
CA THR A 43 14.75 -4.78 7.98
C THR A 43 14.49 -3.33 7.54
N GLY A 44 13.39 -3.07 6.80
CA GLY A 44 13.08 -1.72 6.35
C GLY A 44 12.08 -1.63 5.20
N PRO A 45 11.85 -0.42 4.66
CA PRO A 45 11.05 -0.24 3.46
C PRO A 45 11.80 -0.80 2.24
N GLY A 46 11.11 -1.56 1.41
CA GLY A 46 11.62 -2.01 0.12
C GLY A 46 11.66 -0.88 -0.92
N TYR A 47 12.19 -1.20 -2.09
CA TYR A 47 12.21 -0.27 -3.21
C TYR A 47 10.78 0.08 -3.65
N GLY A 48 10.56 1.38 -3.82
CA GLY A 48 9.30 1.94 -4.30
C GLY A 48 9.37 2.24 -5.80
N THR A 49 8.31 1.88 -6.54
CA THR A 49 8.19 2.19 -7.96
C THR A 49 6.84 2.82 -8.30
N THR A 50 6.86 3.77 -9.23
CA THR A 50 5.65 4.38 -9.77
C THR A 50 5.24 3.68 -11.05
N ILE A 51 3.95 3.39 -11.17
CA ILE A 51 3.35 2.77 -12.34
C ILE A 51 2.77 3.85 -13.25
N ILE A 52 3.12 3.79 -14.53
CA ILE A 52 2.82 4.83 -15.53
C ILE A 52 1.36 4.73 -16.01
N ASP A 53 0.86 3.52 -16.27
CA ASP A 53 -0.43 3.28 -16.93
C ASP A 53 -1.63 3.21 -15.96
N ASP A 54 -1.48 3.75 -14.75
CA ASP A 54 -2.50 3.82 -13.68
C ASP A 54 -3.24 2.50 -13.38
N SER A 55 -2.70 1.36 -13.84
CA SER A 55 -3.20 0.01 -13.66
C SER A 55 -2.05 -0.99 -13.63
N ILE A 56 -2.23 -2.07 -12.86
CA ILE A 56 -1.25 -3.17 -12.77
C ILE A 56 -1.93 -4.42 -13.32
N ASP A 57 -1.59 -4.77 -14.56
CA ASP A 57 -1.87 -6.10 -15.07
C ASP A 57 -0.83 -7.11 -14.55
N SER A 58 -1.01 -8.38 -14.93
CA SER A 58 -0.08 -9.43 -14.52
C SER A 58 1.35 -9.23 -15.07
N SER A 59 1.50 -8.65 -16.26
CA SER A 59 2.79 -8.48 -16.92
C SER A 59 3.61 -7.38 -16.24
N VAL A 60 2.96 -6.24 -15.96
CA VAL A 60 3.51 -5.16 -15.15
C VAL A 60 3.86 -5.67 -13.76
N TYR A 61 2.99 -6.46 -13.13
CA TYR A 61 3.27 -7.04 -11.83
C TYR A 61 4.51 -7.94 -11.84
N VAL A 62 4.66 -8.81 -12.84
CA VAL A 62 5.87 -9.63 -12.99
C VAL A 62 7.11 -8.76 -13.24
N GLY A 63 6.99 -7.64 -13.97
CA GLY A 63 8.07 -6.67 -14.12
C GLY A 63 8.52 -6.07 -12.79
N ILE A 64 7.56 -5.71 -11.94
CA ILE A 64 7.80 -5.21 -10.58
C ILE A 64 8.49 -6.28 -9.72
N LEU A 65 8.04 -7.54 -9.81
CA LEU A 65 8.66 -8.66 -9.09
C LEU A 65 10.12 -8.87 -9.49
N LYS A 66 10.44 -8.75 -10.79
CA LYS A 66 11.81 -8.88 -11.32
C LYS A 66 12.75 -7.74 -10.94
N THR A 67 12.19 -6.58 -10.62
CA THR A 67 12.95 -5.36 -10.32
C THR A 67 12.78 -5.03 -8.85
N SER A 68 11.88 -4.11 -8.50
CA SER A 68 11.72 -3.58 -7.15
C SER A 68 11.61 -4.65 -6.06
N SER A 69 10.94 -5.79 -6.32
CA SER A 69 10.87 -6.88 -5.33
C SER A 69 12.20 -7.63 -5.20
N SER A 70 12.80 -8.08 -6.30
CA SER A 70 14.08 -8.78 -6.29
C SER A 70 15.21 -7.90 -5.77
N ASP A 71 15.30 -6.65 -6.24
CA ASP A 71 16.29 -5.68 -5.77
C ASP A 71 16.18 -5.45 -4.26
N THR A 72 14.96 -5.47 -3.71
CA THR A 72 14.75 -5.34 -2.25
C THR A 72 15.31 -6.54 -1.50
N LEU A 73 15.08 -7.75 -2.02
CA LEU A 73 15.61 -8.97 -1.40
C LEU A 73 17.14 -8.94 -1.42
N ASP A 74 17.74 -8.56 -2.55
CA ASP A 74 19.19 -8.47 -2.70
C ASP A 74 19.80 -7.39 -1.80
N TYR A 75 19.18 -6.21 -1.72
CA TYR A 75 19.65 -5.10 -0.89
C TYR A 75 19.69 -5.42 0.60
N PHE A 76 18.69 -6.17 1.09
CA PHE A 76 18.61 -6.57 2.50
C PHE A 76 19.21 -7.97 2.78
N ASP A 77 19.87 -8.58 1.80
CA ASP A 77 20.42 -9.95 1.88
C ASP A 77 19.38 -10.98 2.36
N LEU A 78 18.15 -10.86 1.84
CA LEU A 78 17.01 -11.72 2.21
C LEU A 78 16.88 -12.87 1.23
N HIS A 79 17.23 -14.08 1.65
CA HIS A 79 17.05 -15.27 0.83
C HIS A 79 15.58 -15.71 0.76
N ILE A 80 15.14 -16.13 -0.42
CA ILE A 80 13.76 -16.56 -0.69
C ILE A 80 13.28 -17.68 0.25
N LYS A 81 14.18 -18.57 0.67
CA LYS A 81 13.90 -19.66 1.62
C LYS A 81 13.54 -19.16 3.03
N ASP A 82 14.05 -17.99 3.41
CA ASP A 82 13.96 -17.44 4.77
C ASP A 82 12.85 -16.38 4.89
N VAL A 83 12.26 -15.96 3.77
CA VAL A 83 11.17 -14.98 3.75
C VAL A 83 9.79 -15.65 3.70
N ARG A 84 8.79 -14.89 4.12
CA ARG A 84 7.38 -15.18 3.85
C ARG A 84 6.79 -14.03 3.05
N PHE A 85 6.46 -14.29 1.80
CA PHE A 85 5.95 -13.29 0.88
C PHE A 85 4.44 -13.12 1.07
N LEU A 86 4.03 -11.89 1.40
CA LEU A 86 2.65 -11.54 1.66
C LEU A 86 2.11 -10.62 0.57
N GLN A 87 1.03 -11.04 -0.09
CA GLN A 87 0.32 -10.26 -1.11
C GLN A 87 -1.19 -10.46 -1.00
N ASP A 88 -1.96 -9.46 -1.44
CA ASP A 88 -3.41 -9.63 -1.57
C ASP A 88 -3.77 -10.47 -2.81
N ARG A 89 -5.03 -10.91 -2.91
CA ARG A 89 -5.50 -11.78 -3.99
C ARG A 89 -5.94 -11.00 -5.24
N ALA A 90 -5.24 -9.93 -5.60
CA ALA A 90 -5.51 -9.24 -6.86
C ALA A 90 -5.42 -10.22 -8.05
N THR A 91 -6.16 -9.95 -9.12
CA THR A 91 -6.19 -10.80 -10.32
C THR A 91 -4.79 -10.91 -10.94
N SER A 92 -4.03 -9.82 -10.94
CA SER A 92 -2.63 -9.80 -11.37
C SER A 92 -1.76 -10.75 -10.54
N HIS A 93 -1.86 -10.68 -9.21
CA HIS A 93 -1.07 -11.49 -8.26
C HIS A 93 -1.38 -13.00 -8.34
N THR A 94 -2.61 -13.36 -8.68
CA THR A 94 -3.08 -14.75 -8.73
C THR A 94 -3.06 -15.37 -10.14
N SER A 95 -2.61 -14.60 -11.12
CA SER A 95 -2.53 -14.99 -12.52
C SER A 95 -1.58 -16.17 -12.76
N VAL A 96 -1.78 -16.87 -13.88
CA VAL A 96 -0.92 -17.99 -14.29
C VAL A 96 0.53 -17.53 -14.47
N ILE A 97 0.76 -16.36 -15.08
CA ILE A 97 2.12 -15.88 -15.35
C ILE A 97 2.86 -15.49 -14.06
N THR A 98 2.16 -14.91 -13.09
CA THR A 98 2.73 -14.55 -11.79
C THR A 98 3.07 -15.79 -10.99
N LYS A 99 2.16 -16.78 -10.93
CA LYS A 99 2.43 -18.07 -10.28
C LYS A 99 3.61 -18.80 -10.91
N ARG A 100 3.70 -18.81 -12.25
CA ARG A 100 4.85 -19.37 -12.97
C ARG A 100 6.15 -18.65 -12.63
N TRP A 101 6.13 -17.33 -12.53
CA TRP A 101 7.31 -16.55 -12.14
C TRP A 101 7.77 -16.95 -10.74
N PHE A 102 6.87 -16.99 -9.76
CA PHE A 102 7.19 -17.40 -8.39
C PHE A 102 7.81 -18.80 -8.34
N ASN A 103 7.17 -19.78 -8.97
CA ASN A 103 7.68 -21.16 -9.02
C ASN A 103 9.09 -21.24 -9.64
N LYS A 104 9.35 -20.48 -10.72
CA LYS A 104 10.65 -20.46 -11.40
C LYS A 104 11.77 -19.86 -10.53
N HIS A 105 11.43 -18.97 -9.59
CA HIS A 105 12.41 -18.28 -8.73
C HIS A 105 12.47 -18.87 -7.32
N GLY A 106 11.96 -20.09 -7.11
CA GLY A 106 12.11 -20.81 -5.85
C GLY A 106 11.14 -20.38 -4.73
N PHE A 107 10.14 -19.56 -5.04
CA PHE A 107 9.04 -19.32 -4.11
C PHE A 107 8.12 -20.55 -4.11
N SER A 108 8.02 -21.22 -2.96
CA SER A 108 7.11 -22.35 -2.78
C SER A 108 5.74 -21.89 -2.25
N VAL A 109 4.80 -22.83 -2.15
CA VAL A 109 3.51 -22.63 -1.45
C VAL A 109 3.72 -22.24 0.01
N ASP A 110 4.83 -22.64 0.62
CA ASP A 110 5.16 -22.29 2.01
C ASP A 110 5.80 -20.90 2.13
N THR A 111 6.49 -20.44 1.08
CA THR A 111 7.05 -19.09 1.00
C THR A 111 5.97 -18.05 0.73
N ILE A 112 4.99 -18.35 -0.14
CA ILE A 112 3.89 -17.43 -0.46
C ILE A 112 2.74 -17.68 0.51
N MET A 113 2.49 -16.73 1.40
CA MET A 113 1.41 -16.87 2.38
C MET A 113 0.04 -16.94 1.72
N ASN A 114 -0.74 -17.96 2.08
CA ASN A 114 -2.14 -18.05 1.69
C ASN A 114 -2.96 -16.98 2.41
N TRP A 115 -3.48 -16.03 1.64
CA TRP A 115 -4.24 -14.90 2.18
C TRP A 115 -5.75 -15.10 2.01
N PRO A 116 -6.58 -14.87 3.04
CA PRO A 116 -8.03 -14.89 2.87
C PRO A 116 -8.48 -13.72 1.97
N ALA A 117 -9.45 -13.98 1.09
CA ALA A 117 -10.00 -12.93 0.24
C ALA A 117 -10.64 -11.81 1.08
N ARG A 118 -10.62 -10.58 0.58
CA ARG A 118 -11.29 -9.41 1.19
C ARG A 118 -10.90 -9.12 2.65
N SER A 119 -9.65 -9.39 3.01
CA SER A 119 -9.11 -9.12 4.36
C SER A 119 -8.02 -8.04 4.32
N PRO A 120 -8.37 -6.76 4.08
CA PRO A 120 -7.38 -5.67 4.10
C PRO A 120 -6.78 -5.47 5.50
N ASP A 121 -7.55 -5.73 6.55
CA ASP A 121 -7.18 -5.64 7.97
C ASP A 121 -6.00 -6.54 8.33
N LEU A 122 -5.79 -7.64 7.59
CA LEU A 122 -4.62 -8.46 7.81
C LEU A 122 -3.38 -7.85 7.17
N ASN A 123 -3.46 -7.01 6.14
CA ASN A 123 -2.31 -6.65 5.31
C ASN A 123 -1.56 -5.48 5.96
N PRO A 124 -0.38 -5.70 6.59
CA PRO A 124 0.26 -4.68 7.40
C PRO A 124 0.62 -3.42 6.60
N ILE A 125 0.97 -3.59 5.32
CA ILE A 125 1.35 -2.46 4.46
C ILE A 125 0.18 -1.51 4.19
N LYS A 126 -1.07 -1.96 4.28
CA LYS A 126 -2.24 -1.08 4.14
C LYS A 126 -2.24 0.01 5.22
N HIS A 127 -1.71 -0.30 6.40
CA HIS A 127 -1.60 0.66 7.50
C HIS A 127 -0.40 1.58 7.37
N VAL A 128 0.59 1.21 6.57
CA VAL A 128 1.69 2.09 6.16
C VAL A 128 1.18 3.11 5.14
N TRP A 129 0.31 2.68 4.21
CA TRP A 129 -0.26 3.56 3.20
C TRP A 129 -1.16 4.65 3.79
N TYR A 130 -1.88 4.40 4.89
CA TYR A 130 -2.78 5.39 5.50
C TYR A 130 -2.06 6.70 5.89
N PRO A 131 -1.02 6.71 6.74
CA PRO A 131 -0.28 7.94 7.04
C PRO A 131 0.40 8.52 5.80
N LEU A 132 0.91 7.68 4.89
CA LEU A 132 1.54 8.14 3.65
C LEU A 132 0.57 8.85 2.70
N LYS A 133 -0.74 8.59 2.76
CA LYS A 133 -1.75 9.36 2.00
C LYS A 133 -1.97 10.75 2.55
N ARG A 134 -1.77 10.93 3.85
CA ARG A 134 -2.04 12.20 4.54
C ARG A 134 -0.83 13.13 4.57
N ARG A 135 0.39 12.58 4.60
CA ARG A 135 1.63 13.39 4.66
C ARG A 135 1.91 14.23 3.41
N PRO A 136 1.65 13.78 2.17
CA PRO A 136 1.70 14.61 0.96
C PRO A 136 0.82 15.87 1.03
N ASN A 137 -0.25 15.84 1.82
CA ASN A 137 -1.11 16.99 2.08
C ASN A 137 -0.63 17.84 3.28
N ALA A 138 0.31 17.33 4.08
CA ALA A 138 0.92 18.06 5.19
C ALA A 138 2.09 18.96 4.73
N PHE A 139 2.51 18.86 3.48
CA PHE A 139 3.43 19.82 2.89
C PHE A 139 2.74 21.19 2.77
N LEU A 140 3.53 22.27 2.91
CA LEU A 140 3.04 23.67 2.89
C LEU A 140 2.20 24.01 1.65
N THR A 141 2.42 23.30 0.55
CA THR A 141 1.71 23.47 -0.73
C THR A 141 1.17 22.14 -1.22
N ARG A 142 0.07 22.16 -1.98
CA ARG A 142 -0.39 20.98 -2.72
C ARG A 142 0.58 20.69 -3.89
N PRO A 143 0.86 19.41 -4.21
CA PRO A 143 1.67 19.09 -5.37
C PRO A 143 0.98 19.57 -6.65
N THR A 144 1.75 20.21 -7.53
CA THR A 144 1.28 20.84 -8.76
C THR A 144 1.49 19.96 -9.99
N THR A 145 2.43 19.01 -9.93
CA THR A 145 2.75 18.06 -11.00
C THR A 145 2.74 16.62 -10.50
N LYS A 146 2.56 15.65 -11.42
CA LYS A 146 2.68 14.22 -11.09
C LYS A 146 4.09 13.89 -10.61
N GLU A 147 5.11 14.51 -11.19
CA GLU A 147 6.53 14.34 -10.85
C GLU A 147 6.82 14.80 -9.42
N GLU A 148 6.26 15.95 -9.02
CA GLU A 148 6.34 16.43 -7.65
C GLU A 148 5.63 15.49 -6.68
N LEU A 149 4.43 14.99 -7.03
CA LEU A 149 3.71 14.01 -6.22
C LEU A 149 4.51 12.70 -6.06
N LYS A 150 5.08 12.18 -7.15
CA LYS A 150 5.97 11.00 -7.13
C LYS A 150 7.14 11.21 -6.18
N HIS A 151 7.82 12.35 -6.28
CA HIS A 151 8.95 12.69 -5.43
C HIS A 151 8.54 12.74 -3.96
N ARG A 152 7.47 13.46 -3.62
CA ARG A 152 6.98 13.57 -2.24
C ARG A 152 6.57 12.21 -1.65
N ILE A 153 5.91 11.35 -2.42
CA ILE A 153 5.57 9.99 -1.99
C ILE A 153 6.84 9.19 -1.71
N ALA A 154 7.83 9.22 -2.61
CA ALA A 154 9.10 8.53 -2.43
C ALA A 154 9.86 9.05 -1.18
N THR A 155 9.94 10.36 -1.01
CA THR A 155 10.56 10.97 0.18
C THR A 155 9.90 10.50 1.47
N GLU A 156 8.56 10.46 1.52
CA GLU A 156 7.85 9.97 2.70
C GLU A 156 7.97 8.46 2.92
N TRP A 157 8.01 7.69 1.83
CA TRP A 157 8.22 6.24 1.88
C TRP A 157 9.56 5.90 2.52
N TYR A 158 10.65 6.54 2.07
CA TYR A 158 11.99 6.28 2.58
C TYR A 158 12.27 6.89 3.96
N LYS A 159 11.32 7.62 4.57
CA LYS A 159 11.37 7.97 6.01
C LYS A 159 10.96 6.81 6.92
N LEU A 160 10.39 5.74 6.38
CA LEU A 160 10.09 4.54 7.17
C LEU A 160 11.39 3.91 7.66
N THR A 161 11.45 3.67 8.97
CA THR A 161 12.58 2.97 9.59
C THR A 161 12.29 1.49 9.73
N GLU A 162 13.33 0.69 9.99
CA GLU A 162 13.23 -0.71 10.39
C GLU A 162 12.19 -0.89 11.52
N LYS A 163 12.34 -0.14 12.62
CA LYS A 163 11.39 -0.15 13.74
C LYS A 163 9.97 0.22 13.32
N GLY A 164 9.84 1.15 12.36
CA GLY A 164 8.56 1.52 11.77
C GLY A 164 7.91 0.34 11.04
N CYS A 165 8.67 -0.38 10.23
CA CYS A 165 8.20 -1.55 9.48
C CYS A 165 7.87 -2.73 10.40
N LEU A 166 8.76 -3.05 11.34
CA LEU A 166 8.56 -4.10 12.35
C LEU A 166 7.28 -3.91 13.15
N LYS A 167 6.98 -2.68 13.59
CA LYS A 167 5.73 -2.38 14.30
C LYS A 167 4.49 -2.87 13.55
N TYR A 168 4.46 -2.75 12.22
CA TYR A 168 3.34 -3.23 11.42
C TYR A 168 3.38 -4.75 11.26
N ILE A 169 4.55 -5.34 11.03
CA ILE A 169 4.72 -6.79 10.88
C ILE A 169 4.38 -7.52 12.19
N ASP A 170 4.91 -7.07 13.33
CA ASP A 170 4.68 -7.63 14.67
C ASP A 170 3.23 -7.52 15.14
N SER A 171 2.42 -6.68 14.48
CA SER A 171 0.98 -6.61 14.77
C SER A 171 0.18 -7.79 14.19
N MET A 172 0.78 -8.61 13.31
CA MET A 172 0.12 -9.73 12.64
C MET A 172 -0.55 -10.74 13.57
N PRO A 173 0.11 -11.25 14.64
CA PRO A 173 -0.55 -12.16 15.57
C PRO A 173 -1.80 -11.57 16.22
N ALA A 174 -1.77 -10.27 16.54
CA ALA A 174 -2.91 -9.57 17.13
C ALA A 174 -4.05 -9.34 16.11
N ARG A 175 -3.72 -9.04 14.85
CA ARG A 175 -4.68 -8.94 13.74
C ARG A 175 -5.40 -10.26 13.49
N ILE A 176 -4.64 -11.36 13.41
CA ILE A 176 -5.19 -12.71 13.20
C ILE A 176 -6.15 -13.07 14.35
N LYS A 177 -5.74 -12.84 15.61
CA LYS A 177 -6.62 -13.06 16.78
C LYS A 177 -7.91 -12.22 16.69
N ALA A 178 -7.82 -10.97 16.25
CA ALA A 178 -8.99 -10.11 16.09
C ALA A 178 -9.96 -10.64 15.02
N ILE A 179 -9.45 -11.13 13.88
CA ILE A 179 -10.29 -11.72 12.82
C ILE A 179 -10.93 -13.03 13.24
N ILE A 180 -10.20 -13.89 13.95
CA ILE A 180 -10.77 -15.13 14.49
C ILE A 180 -11.90 -14.78 15.47
N LYS A 181 -11.69 -13.79 16.34
CA LYS A 181 -12.70 -13.30 17.28
C LYS A 181 -13.93 -12.70 16.58
N SER A 182 -13.73 -11.98 15.47
CA SER A 182 -14.82 -11.43 14.65
C SER A 182 -15.45 -12.46 13.70
N LYS A 183 -15.02 -13.73 13.73
CA LYS A 183 -15.46 -14.80 12.82
C LYS A 183 -15.33 -14.42 11.34
N GLY A 184 -14.25 -13.72 10.98
CA GLY A 184 -14.00 -13.24 9.62
C GLY A 184 -14.62 -11.87 9.32
N GLY A 185 -15.29 -11.24 10.27
CA GLY A 185 -15.82 -9.87 10.13
C GLY A 185 -14.74 -8.78 10.25
N PRO A 186 -15.10 -7.51 9.96
CA PRO A 186 -14.19 -6.37 10.10
C PRO A 186 -13.61 -6.23 11.51
N THR A 187 -12.40 -5.69 11.59
CA THR A 187 -11.70 -5.47 12.85
C THR A 187 -11.32 -4.00 13.03
N LYS A 188 -10.70 -3.68 14.18
CA LYS A 188 -10.14 -2.34 14.44
C LYS A 188 -8.91 -2.01 13.62
N TYR A 189 -8.38 -2.99 12.88
CA TYR A 189 -7.18 -2.81 12.07
C TYR A 189 -7.58 -2.33 10.69
#